data_AF-A0A920BCT1-F1
#
_entry.id   AF-A0A920BCT1-F1
#
_cell.length_a   1.000
_cell.length_b   1.000
_cell.length_c   1.000
_cell.angle_alpha   90.00
_cell.angle_beta   90.00
_cell.angle_gamma   90.00
#
_symmetry.space_group_name_H-M   'P 1'
#
loop_
_entity.id
_entity.type
_entity.pdbx_description
1 polymer ?
#
loop_
_entity_poly.entity_id
_entity_poly.type
_entity_poly.pdbx_seq_one_letter_code
_entity_poly.pdbx_strand_id
1 'polypeptide(L)'
;MKLKRAEKTEDGTSITLHWEDGFQSRFHAQWLRYNSLDPETRSQHNGQRLISLLDIPQDIFLEEEEIQPDGSLRLVFSHDGHETLFPGKWLREHVYDQSKIREKGWCDEAITLWDGQFEASSTLMPYSKISSEPQFQAAWLRMVRDYGFALTEGVPLHNGAVTELVKLFGFVRETEYGRWFEVRSEANPINLAYTNQGLQGHTDNPYRDPVPTLQLLACLENEAEGGESILIDGFKIVQILKEEDPEAFRLLSEYCARFEFTGKKRSLPKK
;
A
#
# COMPACT_ATOMS: atom_id res chain seq x y z
N MET A 1 7.79 -15.25 18.14
CA MET A 1 7.10 -16.50 18.50
C MET A 1 8.06 -17.65 18.28
N LYS A 2 8.13 -18.63 19.18
CA LYS A 2 9.17 -19.67 19.14
C LYS A 2 8.70 -20.92 18.40
N LEU A 3 9.64 -21.54 17.70
CA LEU A 3 9.46 -22.80 17.00
C LEU A 3 9.64 -23.94 18.02
N LYS A 4 8.70 -24.89 18.04
CA LYS A 4 8.69 -26.01 18.99
C LYS A 4 9.31 -27.28 18.39
N ARG A 5 8.99 -27.56 17.13
CA ARG A 5 9.45 -28.76 16.41
C ARG A 5 9.48 -28.47 14.90
N ALA A 6 10.42 -29.08 14.20
CA ALA A 6 10.54 -29.03 12.75
C ALA A 6 10.71 -30.47 12.25
N GLU A 7 9.98 -30.85 11.20
CA GLU A 7 10.01 -32.20 10.63
C GLU A 7 10.09 -32.10 9.11
N LYS A 8 11.14 -32.68 8.51
CA LYS A 8 11.17 -32.89 7.06
C LYS A 8 9.99 -33.76 6.64
N THR A 9 9.42 -33.40 5.50
CA THR A 9 8.27 -34.05 4.86
C THR A 9 8.56 -34.18 3.37
N GLU A 10 7.86 -35.09 2.68
CA GLU A 10 8.04 -35.29 1.22
C GLU A 10 9.52 -35.53 0.86
N ASP A 11 10.17 -36.45 1.57
CA ASP A 11 11.60 -36.77 1.38
C ASP A 11 12.55 -35.55 1.45
N GLY A 12 12.16 -34.52 2.19
CA GLY A 12 12.95 -33.31 2.41
C GLY A 12 12.67 -32.17 1.43
N THR A 13 11.80 -32.35 0.43
CA THR A 13 11.38 -31.24 -0.46
C THR A 13 10.50 -30.21 0.27
N SER A 14 9.98 -30.58 1.45
CA SER A 14 9.17 -29.73 2.32
C SER A 14 9.55 -29.93 3.80
N ILE A 15 9.28 -28.93 4.64
CA ILE A 15 9.40 -29.02 6.10
C ILE A 15 8.13 -28.53 6.77
N THR A 16 7.66 -29.29 7.76
CA THR A 16 6.55 -28.90 8.63
C THR A 16 7.07 -28.31 9.93
N LEU A 17 6.66 -27.07 10.21
CA LEU A 17 7.00 -26.35 11.43
C LEU A 17 5.83 -26.36 12.40
N HIS A 18 6.08 -26.77 13.64
CA HIS A 18 5.13 -26.74 14.75
C HIS A 18 5.50 -25.62 15.71
N TRP A 19 4.55 -24.74 15.97
CA TRP A 19 4.75 -23.56 16.80
C TRP A 19 4.25 -23.78 18.23
N GLU A 20 4.74 -22.99 19.19
CA GLU A 20 4.31 -23.09 20.59
C GLU A 20 2.82 -22.78 20.81
N ASP A 21 2.20 -22.00 19.93
CA ASP A 21 0.75 -21.68 19.96
C ASP A 21 -0.13 -22.79 19.37
N GLY A 22 0.46 -23.90 18.93
CA GLY A 22 -0.24 -25.02 18.29
C GLY A 22 -0.48 -24.85 16.79
N PHE A 23 -0.14 -23.69 16.20
CA PHE A 23 -0.20 -23.50 14.76
C PHE A 23 0.81 -24.42 14.06
N GLN A 24 0.52 -24.76 12.81
CA GLN A 24 1.40 -25.53 11.94
C GLN A 24 1.53 -24.81 10.60
N SER A 25 2.71 -24.88 10.00
CA SER A 25 2.97 -24.29 8.69
C SER A 25 4.01 -25.09 7.93
N ARG A 26 3.81 -25.24 6.62
CA ARG A 26 4.78 -25.89 5.74
C ARG A 26 5.58 -24.89 4.92
N PHE A 27 6.83 -25.24 4.64
CA PHE A 27 7.72 -24.52 3.73
C PHE A 27 8.38 -25.51 2.76
N HIS A 28 8.48 -25.18 1.48
CA HIS A 28 9.20 -25.95 0.48
C HIS A 28 10.69 -25.62 0.55
N ALA A 29 11.56 -26.62 0.39
CA ALA A 29 13.01 -26.47 0.39
C ALA A 29 13.46 -25.43 -0.65
N GLN A 30 12.90 -25.47 -1.85
CA GLN A 30 13.21 -24.51 -2.92
C GLN A 30 12.89 -23.06 -2.51
N TRP A 31 11.76 -22.84 -1.82
CA TRP A 31 11.39 -21.50 -1.34
C TRP A 31 12.34 -21.03 -0.24
N LEU A 32 12.74 -21.92 0.68
CA LEU A 32 13.69 -21.60 1.74
C LEU A 32 15.08 -21.29 1.16
N ARG A 33 15.60 -22.09 0.23
CA ARG A 33 16.88 -21.81 -0.45
C ARG A 33 16.86 -20.46 -1.16
N TYR A 34 15.79 -20.17 -1.90
CA TYR A 34 15.65 -18.90 -2.62
C TYR A 34 15.51 -17.68 -1.70
N ASN A 35 15.08 -17.88 -0.45
CA ASN A 35 14.92 -16.82 0.53
C ASN A 35 15.92 -16.90 1.68
N SER A 36 17.03 -17.63 1.50
CA SER A 36 18.08 -17.72 2.51
C SER A 36 18.63 -16.33 2.87
N LEU A 37 18.94 -16.15 4.15
CA LEU A 37 19.27 -14.83 4.72
C LEU A 37 20.78 -14.61 4.87
N ASP A 38 21.58 -15.60 4.47
CA ASP A 38 23.03 -15.54 4.49
C ASP A 38 23.59 -14.53 3.45
N PRO A 39 24.85 -14.09 3.64
CA PRO A 39 25.48 -13.09 2.77
C PRO A 39 25.69 -13.54 1.32
N GLU A 40 25.69 -14.85 1.05
CA GLU A 40 25.87 -15.40 -0.31
C GLU A 40 24.57 -15.33 -1.10
N THR A 41 23.43 -15.43 -0.41
CA THR A 41 22.09 -15.36 -1.02
C THR A 41 21.52 -13.95 -1.01
N ARG A 42 21.80 -13.15 0.02
CA ARG A 42 21.25 -11.80 0.19
C ARG A 42 22.33 -10.82 0.63
N SER A 43 22.49 -9.74 -0.13
CA SER A 43 23.44 -8.69 0.20
C SER A 43 23.10 -8.05 1.54
N GLN A 44 24.03 -8.09 2.48
CA GLN A 44 23.89 -7.42 3.78
C GLN A 44 23.85 -5.88 3.67
N HIS A 45 24.34 -5.32 2.55
CA HIS A 45 24.40 -3.87 2.37
C HIS A 45 23.07 -3.27 1.91
N ASN A 46 22.38 -3.93 0.97
CA ASN A 46 21.21 -3.37 0.30
C ASN A 46 19.98 -4.29 0.30
N GLY A 47 20.07 -5.49 0.90
CA GLY A 47 18.98 -6.46 1.00
C GLY A 47 18.59 -7.13 -0.32
N GLN A 48 19.32 -6.87 -1.42
CA GLN A 48 19.03 -7.51 -2.70
C GLN A 48 19.46 -8.97 -2.69
N ARG A 49 18.65 -9.81 -3.35
CA ARG A 49 19.00 -11.22 -3.59
C ARG A 49 20.13 -11.28 -4.61
N LEU A 50 21.13 -12.12 -4.35
CA LEU A 50 22.33 -12.28 -5.17
C LEU A 50 22.26 -13.48 -6.12
N ILE A 51 21.28 -14.37 -5.93
CA ILE A 51 21.03 -15.54 -6.78
C ILE A 51 19.74 -15.39 -7.61
N SER A 52 19.72 -16.07 -8.75
CA SER A 52 18.55 -16.32 -9.57
C SER A 52 17.81 -17.59 -9.12
N LEU A 53 16.56 -17.74 -9.55
CA LEU A 53 15.85 -19.01 -9.39
C LEU A 53 16.53 -20.13 -10.18
N LEU A 54 17.20 -19.80 -11.28
CA LEU A 54 17.91 -20.76 -12.14
C LEU A 54 19.17 -21.34 -11.48
N ASP A 55 19.69 -20.68 -10.44
CA ASP A 55 20.88 -21.14 -9.70
C ASP A 55 20.51 -22.23 -8.67
N ILE A 56 19.21 -22.49 -8.46
CA ILE A 56 18.71 -23.48 -7.50
C ILE A 56 18.25 -24.73 -8.25
N PRO A 57 18.82 -25.92 -7.95
CA PRO A 57 18.37 -27.19 -8.53
C PRO A 57 16.87 -27.44 -8.31
N GLN A 58 16.19 -28.03 -9.30
CA GLN A 58 14.75 -28.31 -9.20
C GLN A 58 14.43 -29.42 -8.20
N ASP A 59 15.36 -30.35 -8.01
CA ASP A 59 15.29 -31.50 -7.12
C ASP A 59 15.93 -31.21 -5.74
N ILE A 60 16.07 -29.94 -5.37
CA ILE A 60 16.63 -29.54 -4.07
C ILE A 60 15.77 -30.05 -2.90
N PHE A 61 16.43 -30.62 -1.89
CA PHE A 61 15.82 -31.07 -0.64
C PHE A 61 16.67 -30.65 0.57
N LEU A 62 16.09 -30.78 1.76
CA LEU A 62 16.76 -30.52 3.03
C LEU A 62 17.54 -31.76 3.48
N GLU A 63 18.85 -31.64 3.62
CA GLU A 63 19.69 -32.69 4.20
C GLU A 63 19.56 -32.70 5.73
N GLU A 64 19.65 -31.52 6.35
CA GLU A 64 19.58 -31.34 7.81
C GLU A 64 18.63 -30.21 8.21
N GLU A 65 17.97 -30.39 9.36
CA GLU A 65 17.17 -29.40 10.05
C GLU A 65 17.47 -29.45 11.56
N GLU A 66 17.75 -28.29 12.15
CA GLU A 66 18.00 -28.20 13.59
C GLU A 66 17.46 -26.89 14.17
N ILE A 67 16.65 -27.00 15.22
CA ILE A 67 16.19 -25.83 15.99
C ILE A 67 17.30 -25.43 16.97
N GLN A 68 17.79 -24.21 16.82
CA GLN A 68 18.81 -23.64 17.69
C GLN A 68 18.22 -23.17 19.03
N PRO A 69 19.04 -23.04 20.09
CA PRO A 69 18.57 -22.61 21.42
C PRO A 69 17.87 -21.24 21.45
N ASP A 70 18.17 -20.36 20.51
CA ASP A 70 17.55 -19.05 20.36
C ASP A 70 16.19 -19.09 19.63
N GLY A 71 15.78 -20.28 19.17
CA GLY A 71 14.54 -20.52 18.43
C GLY A 71 14.63 -20.26 16.93
N SER A 72 15.84 -20.05 16.39
CA SER A 72 16.09 -20.06 14.95
C SER A 72 16.17 -21.50 14.40
N LEU A 73 15.99 -21.65 13.09
CA LEU A 73 16.05 -22.93 12.39
C LEU A 73 17.26 -22.93 11.46
N ARG A 74 18.24 -23.79 11.77
CA ARG A 74 19.37 -24.10 10.89
C ARG A 74 18.92 -25.14 9.87
N LEU A 75 19.25 -24.90 8.61
CA LEU A 75 18.95 -25.80 7.50
C LEU A 75 20.21 -26.02 6.68
N VAL A 76 20.39 -27.25 6.20
CA VAL A 76 21.39 -27.62 5.20
C VAL A 76 20.69 -28.15 3.97
N PHE A 77 21.01 -27.59 2.80
CA PHE A 77 20.41 -27.99 1.53
C PHE A 77 21.29 -28.99 0.76
N SER A 78 20.64 -29.88 0.01
CA SER A 78 21.29 -30.80 -0.92
C SER A 78 22.10 -30.08 -2.01
N HIS A 79 22.95 -30.82 -2.71
CA HIS A 79 23.74 -30.40 -3.89
C HIS A 79 24.92 -29.49 -3.59
N ASP A 80 24.72 -28.37 -2.91
CA ASP A 80 25.79 -27.41 -2.57
C ASP A 80 26.21 -27.48 -1.09
N GLY A 81 25.47 -28.22 -0.26
CA GLY A 81 25.69 -28.27 1.19
C GLY A 81 25.44 -26.92 1.85
N HIS A 82 24.70 -26.02 1.18
CA HIS A 82 24.49 -24.65 1.63
C HIS A 82 23.81 -24.66 2.99
N GLU A 83 24.44 -23.98 3.94
CA GLU A 83 23.92 -23.83 5.29
C GLU A 83 23.34 -22.43 5.48
N THR A 84 22.15 -22.34 6.05
CA THR A 84 21.55 -21.05 6.38
C THR A 84 20.76 -21.12 7.69
N LEU A 85 20.51 -19.95 8.27
CA LEU A 85 19.79 -19.79 9.52
C LEU A 85 18.59 -18.88 9.33
N PHE A 86 17.41 -19.35 9.74
CA PHE A 86 16.18 -18.59 9.72
C PHE A 86 15.70 -18.25 11.14
N PRO A 87 15.58 -16.97 11.51
CA PRO A 87 14.90 -16.61 12.76
C PRO A 87 13.46 -17.12 12.75
N GLY A 88 13.01 -17.78 13.82
CA GLY A 88 11.63 -18.29 13.91
C GLY A 88 10.57 -17.20 13.72
N LYS A 89 10.83 -15.97 14.17
CA LYS A 89 9.96 -14.82 13.90
C LYS A 89 9.82 -14.53 12.40
N TRP A 90 10.92 -14.58 11.66
CA TRP A 90 10.91 -14.33 10.21
C TRP A 90 10.10 -15.40 9.49
N LEU A 91 10.32 -16.69 9.81
CA LEU A 91 9.52 -17.78 9.25
C LEU A 91 8.02 -17.58 9.52
N ARG A 92 7.64 -17.21 10.74
CA ARG A 92 6.24 -16.96 11.10
C ARG A 92 5.60 -15.85 10.28
N GLU A 93 6.33 -14.76 10.05
CA GLU A 93 5.85 -13.61 9.25
C GLU A 93 5.73 -13.92 7.76
N HIS A 94 6.42 -14.96 7.28
CA HIS A 94 6.46 -15.34 5.86
C HIS A 94 5.74 -16.67 5.54
N VAL A 95 4.89 -17.16 6.46
CA VAL A 95 4.06 -18.35 6.19
C VAL A 95 3.17 -18.08 4.97
N TYR A 96 3.35 -18.88 3.92
CA TYR A 96 2.48 -18.88 2.74
C TYR A 96 1.49 -20.05 2.74
N ASP A 97 1.70 -21.06 3.59
CA ASP A 97 0.81 -22.22 3.78
C ASP A 97 -0.45 -21.83 4.55
N GLN A 98 -1.22 -20.93 3.96
CA GLN A 98 -2.46 -20.38 4.49
C GLN A 98 -3.43 -20.11 3.33
N SER A 99 -4.68 -20.52 3.49
CA SER A 99 -5.73 -20.21 2.52
C SER A 99 -6.15 -18.75 2.67
N LYS A 100 -5.56 -17.85 1.88
CA LYS A 100 -6.05 -16.48 1.71
C LYS A 100 -7.00 -16.42 0.52
N ILE A 101 -8.24 -16.89 0.70
CA ILE A 101 -9.28 -16.71 -0.32
C ILE A 101 -9.70 -15.23 -0.28
N ARG A 102 -9.28 -14.48 -1.29
CA ARG A 102 -9.69 -13.08 -1.49
C ARG A 102 -10.77 -13.05 -2.55
N GLU A 103 -12.01 -12.86 -2.12
CA GLU A 103 -13.13 -12.72 -3.05
C GLU A 103 -13.05 -11.40 -3.84
N LYS A 104 -13.76 -11.31 -4.97
CA LYS A 104 -13.95 -10.02 -5.66
C LYS A 104 -14.60 -9.03 -4.68
N GLY A 105 -14.04 -7.82 -4.63
CA GLY A 105 -14.45 -6.78 -3.69
C GLY A 105 -13.82 -6.90 -2.29
N TRP A 106 -12.83 -7.76 -2.06
CA TRP A 106 -12.10 -7.77 -0.78
C TRP A 106 -11.36 -6.44 -0.56
N CYS A 107 -11.20 -6.05 0.70
CA CYS A 107 -10.36 -4.94 1.15
C CYS A 107 -9.30 -5.45 2.12
N ASP A 108 -8.13 -4.81 2.15
CA ASP A 108 -7.05 -5.15 3.08
C ASP A 108 -7.50 -5.00 4.54
N GLU A 109 -7.02 -5.88 5.43
CA GLU A 109 -7.39 -5.88 6.85
C GLU A 109 -7.01 -4.58 7.57
N ALA A 110 -6.01 -3.85 7.04
CA ALA A 110 -5.66 -2.53 7.55
C ALA A 110 -6.69 -1.45 7.20
N ILE A 111 -7.52 -1.67 6.17
CA ILE A 111 -8.49 -0.67 5.69
C ILE A 111 -9.75 -0.76 6.54
N THR A 112 -10.15 0.38 7.10
CA THR A 112 -11.40 0.54 7.83
C THR A 112 -12.41 1.26 6.95
N LEU A 113 -13.46 0.56 6.55
CA LEU A 113 -14.54 1.14 5.76
C LEU A 113 -15.41 2.05 6.63
N TRP A 114 -15.87 3.16 6.07
CA TRP A 114 -16.62 4.17 6.80
C TRP A 114 -17.79 4.75 5.99
N ASP A 115 -18.73 5.41 6.68
CA ASP A 115 -19.90 6.05 6.10
C ASP A 115 -20.12 7.44 6.72
N GLY A 116 -21.29 8.05 6.50
CA GLY A 116 -21.63 9.38 7.00
C GLY A 116 -21.63 9.56 8.52
N GLN A 117 -21.46 8.49 9.31
CA GLN A 117 -21.28 8.57 10.77
C GLN A 117 -19.81 8.76 11.18
N PHE A 118 -18.87 8.70 10.24
CA PHE A 118 -17.45 8.85 10.53
C PHE A 118 -17.06 10.33 10.71
N GLU A 119 -16.52 10.63 11.89
CA GLU A 119 -16.04 11.97 12.23
C GLU A 119 -14.68 12.23 11.58
N ALA A 120 -14.67 12.86 10.40
CA ALA A 120 -13.44 13.20 9.67
C ALA A 120 -12.42 14.01 10.50
N SER A 121 -12.92 14.83 11.44
CA SER A 121 -12.11 15.61 12.39
C SER A 121 -11.23 14.74 13.29
N SER A 122 -11.58 13.47 13.51
CA SER A 122 -10.75 12.51 14.26
C SER A 122 -9.40 12.20 13.59
N THR A 123 -9.25 12.52 12.30
CA THR A 123 -8.01 12.35 11.54
C THR A 123 -7.12 13.61 11.52
N LEU A 124 -7.58 14.70 12.15
CA LEU A 124 -6.89 15.99 12.13
C LEU A 124 -5.62 15.95 12.99
N MET A 125 -4.48 16.30 12.39
CA MET A 125 -3.22 16.50 13.11
C MET A 125 -2.56 17.85 12.76
N PRO A 126 -1.82 18.49 13.69
CA PRO A 126 -1.10 19.71 13.38
C PRO A 126 0.09 19.46 12.43
N TYR A 127 0.22 20.29 11.38
CA TYR A 127 1.34 20.22 10.44
C TYR A 127 2.70 20.29 11.14
N SER A 128 2.83 21.15 12.16
CA SER A 128 4.05 21.32 12.94
C SER A 128 4.52 20.02 13.61
N LYS A 129 3.58 19.16 14.03
CA LYS A 129 3.87 17.83 14.59
C LYS A 129 4.26 16.85 13.50
N ILE A 130 3.49 16.80 12.40
CA ILE A 130 3.78 15.93 11.25
C ILE A 130 5.19 16.23 10.67
N SER A 131 5.58 17.52 10.61
CA SER A 131 6.85 17.94 10.00
C SER A 131 8.08 17.74 10.88
N SER A 132 7.92 17.60 12.20
CA SER A 132 9.05 17.56 13.14
C SER A 132 9.16 16.25 13.93
N GLU A 133 8.08 15.47 14.01
CA GLU A 133 8.00 14.28 14.85
C GLU A 133 7.64 13.03 14.03
N PRO A 134 8.60 12.10 13.80
CA PRO A 134 8.37 10.91 12.95
C PRO A 134 7.19 10.04 13.40
N GLN A 135 6.90 9.97 14.69
CA GLN A 135 5.75 9.22 15.22
C GLN A 135 4.40 9.81 14.78
N PHE A 136 4.30 11.14 14.70
CA PHE A 136 3.10 11.84 14.22
C PHE A 136 2.97 11.70 12.71
N GLN A 137 4.08 11.85 11.98
CA GLN A 137 4.10 11.60 10.55
C GLN A 137 3.62 10.18 10.21
N ALA A 138 4.17 9.16 10.89
CA ALA A 138 3.77 7.78 10.69
C ALA A 138 2.30 7.53 11.08
N ALA A 139 1.79 8.19 12.12
CA ALA A 139 0.38 8.10 12.51
C ALA A 139 -0.56 8.72 11.47
N TRP A 140 -0.21 9.90 10.97
CA TRP A 140 -0.97 10.58 9.92
C TRP A 140 -0.99 9.78 8.61
N LEU A 141 0.14 9.23 8.18
CA LEU A 141 0.20 8.34 7.02
C LEU A 141 -0.55 7.01 7.24
N ARG A 142 -0.59 6.49 8.46
CA ARG A 142 -1.45 5.34 8.81
C ARG A 142 -2.93 5.68 8.64
N MET A 143 -3.38 6.86 9.03
CA MET A 143 -4.77 7.28 8.78
C MET A 143 -5.09 7.32 7.28
N VAL A 144 -4.18 7.84 6.45
CA VAL A 144 -4.35 7.80 4.98
C VAL A 144 -4.44 6.37 4.45
N ARG A 145 -3.63 5.45 4.98
CA ARG A 145 -3.69 4.01 4.62
C ARG A 145 -5.00 3.36 5.07
N ASP A 146 -5.43 3.63 6.30
CA ASP A 146 -6.53 2.93 6.97
C ASP A 146 -7.89 3.46 6.52
N TYR A 147 -8.04 4.77 6.36
CA TYR A 147 -9.31 5.43 6.02
C TYR A 147 -9.35 6.00 4.60
N GLY A 148 -8.22 6.04 3.88
CA GLY A 148 -8.11 6.67 2.56
C GLY A 148 -7.89 8.18 2.60
N PHE A 149 -7.93 8.82 3.77
CA PHE A 149 -7.68 10.26 3.93
C PHE A 149 -7.18 10.61 5.34
N ALA A 150 -6.61 11.82 5.48
CA ALA A 150 -6.31 12.43 6.78
C ALA A 150 -6.30 13.95 6.65
N LEU A 151 -6.72 14.66 7.70
CA LEU A 151 -6.72 16.11 7.74
C LEU A 151 -5.46 16.67 8.41
N THR A 152 -5.04 17.87 8.03
CA THR A 152 -3.98 18.60 8.72
C THR A 152 -4.31 20.08 8.80
N GLU A 153 -3.92 20.71 9.91
CA GLU A 153 -4.06 22.16 10.11
C GLU A 153 -2.71 22.84 10.33
N GLY A 154 -2.68 24.17 10.16
CA GLY A 154 -1.47 24.97 10.36
C GLY A 154 -0.40 24.75 9.28
N VAL A 155 -0.80 24.35 8.07
CA VAL A 155 0.08 24.34 6.90
C VAL A 155 0.44 25.80 6.56
N PRO A 156 1.71 26.11 6.22
CA PRO A 156 2.11 27.46 5.83
C PRO A 156 1.23 28.07 4.74
N LEU A 157 0.84 29.34 4.91
CA LEU A 157 -0.04 30.07 3.99
C LEU A 157 0.76 30.76 2.89
N HIS A 158 1.28 29.98 1.95
CA HIS A 158 1.92 30.48 0.74
C HIS A 158 1.74 29.54 -0.45
N ASN A 159 1.88 30.09 -1.67
CA ASN A 159 1.72 29.32 -2.89
C ASN A 159 2.73 28.17 -2.95
N GLY A 160 2.23 26.95 -3.17
CA GLY A 160 3.06 25.75 -3.25
C GLY A 160 3.39 25.08 -1.90
N ALA A 161 2.88 25.58 -0.77
CA ALA A 161 3.05 24.97 0.56
C ALA A 161 2.63 23.50 0.62
N VAL A 162 1.59 23.12 -0.14
CA VAL A 162 1.17 21.71 -0.27
C VAL A 162 2.31 20.79 -0.75
N THR A 163 3.24 21.30 -1.56
CA THR A 163 4.38 20.52 -2.03
C THR A 163 5.46 20.33 -0.98
N GLU A 164 5.49 21.16 0.06
CA GLU A 164 6.37 21.00 1.22
C GLU A 164 5.89 19.85 2.10
N LEU A 165 4.57 19.74 2.29
CA LEU A 165 3.95 18.59 2.96
C LEU A 165 4.26 17.27 2.24
N VAL A 166 4.17 17.24 0.89
CA VAL A 166 4.51 16.02 0.12
C VAL A 166 5.97 15.59 0.31
N LYS A 167 6.91 16.55 0.38
CA LYS A 167 8.35 16.24 0.58
C LYS A 167 8.63 15.47 1.87
N LEU A 168 7.73 15.54 2.85
CA LEU A 168 7.89 14.81 4.10
C LEU A 168 7.83 13.30 3.86
N PHE A 169 7.01 12.83 2.90
CA PHE A 169 6.72 11.39 2.74
C PHE A 169 6.90 10.84 1.31
N GLY A 170 7.13 11.70 0.31
CA GLY A 170 7.26 11.23 -1.06
C GLY A 170 7.53 12.33 -2.08
N PHE A 171 7.03 12.12 -3.29
CA PHE A 171 7.29 12.97 -4.44
C PHE A 171 5.99 13.41 -5.11
N VAL A 172 6.02 14.62 -5.65
CA VAL A 172 4.89 15.20 -6.37
C VAL A 172 4.82 14.60 -7.78
N ARG A 173 3.63 14.18 -8.20
CA ARG A 173 3.36 13.84 -9.59
C ARG A 173 3.11 15.11 -10.40
N GLU A 174 4.11 15.53 -11.17
CA GLU A 174 3.94 16.63 -12.11
C GLU A 174 3.06 16.19 -13.30
N THR A 175 2.13 17.06 -13.70
CA THR A 175 1.22 16.86 -14.83
C THR A 175 1.28 18.08 -15.75
N GLU A 176 0.48 18.11 -16.83
CA GLU A 176 0.32 19.31 -17.65
C GLU A 176 -0.31 20.50 -16.90
N TYR A 177 -0.93 20.25 -15.74
CA TYR A 177 -1.39 21.32 -14.84
C TYR A 177 -0.23 21.94 -14.03
N GLY A 178 0.95 21.34 -14.09
CA GLY A 178 2.15 21.74 -13.35
C GLY A 178 2.44 20.80 -12.17
N ARG A 179 3.42 21.21 -11.35
CA ARG A 179 3.78 20.52 -10.10
C ARG A 179 2.71 20.71 -9.02
N TRP A 180 2.02 21.83 -9.02
CA TRP A 180 0.78 22.06 -8.30
C TRP A 180 -0.07 23.00 -9.17
N PHE A 181 -1.36 23.09 -8.89
CA PHE A 181 -2.26 24.02 -9.54
C PHE A 181 -3.13 24.72 -8.49
N GLU A 182 -3.63 25.90 -8.85
CA GLU A 182 -4.54 26.66 -7.99
C GLU A 182 -5.98 26.31 -8.34
N VAL A 183 -6.81 26.18 -7.30
CA VAL A 183 -8.26 26.03 -7.44
C VAL A 183 -8.88 27.31 -6.91
N ARG A 184 -9.34 28.14 -7.84
CA ARG A 184 -10.05 29.39 -7.56
C ARG A 184 -11.44 29.26 -8.19
N SER A 185 -12.47 29.75 -7.51
CA SER A 185 -13.77 29.95 -8.15
C SER A 185 -13.62 31.12 -9.13
N GLU A 186 -13.72 30.83 -10.43
CA GLU A 186 -13.58 31.82 -11.50
C GLU A 186 -14.85 31.90 -12.33
N ALA A 187 -15.18 33.11 -12.83
CA ALA A 187 -16.40 33.33 -13.61
C ALA A 187 -16.42 32.61 -14.98
N ASN A 188 -15.27 32.17 -15.52
CA ASN A 188 -15.14 31.45 -16.80
C ASN A 188 -14.15 30.27 -16.71
N PRO A 189 -14.59 29.12 -16.16
CA PRO A 189 -13.71 28.02 -15.82
C PRO A 189 -13.30 27.11 -16.99
N ILE A 190 -12.06 26.62 -16.98
CA ILE A 190 -11.51 25.66 -17.96
C ILE A 190 -11.76 24.20 -17.54
N ASN A 191 -12.06 23.96 -16.27
CA ASN A 191 -12.37 22.67 -15.67
C ASN A 191 -13.60 22.83 -14.76
N LEU A 192 -14.47 21.82 -14.66
CA LEU A 192 -15.62 21.80 -13.76
C LEU A 192 -15.22 22.08 -12.30
N ALA A 193 -14.00 21.70 -11.90
CA ALA A 193 -13.40 22.03 -10.59
C ALA A 193 -13.32 23.53 -10.28
N TYR A 194 -13.46 24.39 -11.30
CA TYR A 194 -13.44 25.85 -11.16
C TYR A 194 -14.85 26.49 -11.29
N THR A 195 -15.92 25.69 -11.29
CA THR A 195 -17.33 26.16 -11.32
C THR A 195 -17.97 26.19 -9.94
N ASN A 196 -19.02 27.02 -9.76
CA ASN A 196 -19.89 27.01 -8.56
C ASN A 196 -20.97 25.89 -8.59
N GLN A 197 -20.87 24.91 -9.50
CA GLN A 197 -21.79 23.78 -9.53
C GLN A 197 -21.27 22.70 -8.58
N GLY A 198 -22.14 22.18 -7.71
CA GLY A 198 -21.76 21.12 -6.77
C GLY A 198 -21.19 19.92 -7.50
N LEU A 199 -19.91 19.60 -7.22
CA LEU A 199 -19.26 18.43 -7.79
C LEU A 199 -19.82 17.18 -7.09
N GLN A 200 -20.31 16.23 -7.89
CA GLN A 200 -20.64 14.90 -7.37
C GLN A 200 -19.35 14.22 -6.87
N GLY A 201 -19.49 13.24 -5.97
CA GLY A 201 -18.36 12.41 -5.55
C GLY A 201 -17.66 11.79 -6.75
N HIS A 202 -16.37 12.05 -6.90
CA HIS A 202 -15.57 11.57 -8.03
C HIS A 202 -14.13 11.31 -7.60
N THR A 203 -13.41 10.54 -8.42
CA THR A 203 -11.96 10.42 -8.35
C THR A 203 -11.34 11.27 -9.46
N ASP A 204 -10.21 11.88 -9.16
CA ASP A 204 -9.52 12.77 -10.08
C ASP A 204 -8.79 12.01 -11.19
N ASN A 205 -8.86 12.56 -12.40
CA ASN A 205 -8.01 12.17 -13.54
C ASN A 205 -8.13 10.68 -13.96
N PRO A 206 -9.34 10.08 -14.07
CA PRO A 206 -9.50 8.67 -14.47
C PRO A 206 -9.07 8.40 -15.92
N TYR A 207 -8.80 9.45 -16.70
CA TYR A 207 -8.23 9.41 -18.05
C TYR A 207 -6.69 9.21 -18.07
N ARG A 208 -6.03 9.07 -16.93
CA ARG A 208 -4.59 8.77 -16.84
C ARG A 208 -4.35 7.33 -16.41
N ASP A 209 -3.35 6.71 -17.00
CA ASP A 209 -2.84 5.40 -16.60
C ASP A 209 -1.30 5.44 -16.51
N PRO A 210 -0.70 5.43 -15.29
CA PRO A 210 -1.35 5.29 -13.98
C PRO A 210 -2.04 6.57 -13.47
N VAL A 211 -3.22 6.40 -12.85
CA VAL A 211 -4.00 7.49 -12.23
C VAL A 211 -3.33 8.09 -10.99
N PRO A 212 -3.48 9.41 -10.72
CA PRO A 212 -3.57 10.03 -9.41
C PRO A 212 -3.59 9.13 -8.16
N THR A 213 -2.49 8.77 -7.48
CA THR A 213 -2.60 7.82 -6.34
C THR A 213 -2.87 8.49 -4.99
N LEU A 214 -2.52 9.77 -4.86
CA LEU A 214 -2.87 10.64 -3.73
C LEU A 214 -3.18 12.04 -4.28
N GLN A 215 -4.19 12.68 -3.71
CA GLN A 215 -4.54 14.09 -3.98
C GLN A 215 -4.45 14.86 -2.66
N LEU A 216 -3.76 16.01 -2.68
CA LEU A 216 -3.65 16.90 -1.54
C LEU A 216 -4.24 18.25 -1.92
N LEU A 217 -5.16 18.73 -1.09
CA LEU A 217 -5.77 20.04 -1.21
C LEU A 217 -5.42 20.85 0.04
N ALA A 218 -4.90 22.06 -0.18
CA ALA A 218 -4.57 22.99 0.90
C ALA A 218 -5.36 24.28 0.70
N CYS A 219 -6.21 24.61 1.69
CA CYS A 219 -6.96 25.85 1.69
C CYS A 219 -6.02 27.02 2.04
N LEU A 220 -5.91 28.00 1.14
CA LEU A 220 -5.16 29.24 1.40
C LEU A 220 -6.09 30.35 1.92
N GLU A 221 -7.26 30.49 1.30
CA GLU A 221 -8.28 31.49 1.61
C GLU A 221 -9.66 30.82 1.47
N ASN A 222 -10.57 31.10 2.40
CA ASN A 222 -11.97 30.71 2.30
C ASN A 222 -12.86 31.82 2.89
N GLU A 223 -13.53 32.55 2.02
CA GLU A 223 -14.50 33.61 2.36
C GLU A 223 -15.92 33.27 1.88
N ALA A 224 -16.13 32.04 1.39
CA ALA A 224 -17.39 31.61 0.81
C ALA A 224 -18.38 31.10 1.89
N GLU A 225 -19.66 31.34 1.67
CA GLU A 225 -20.74 30.66 2.38
C GLU A 225 -21.07 29.37 1.62
N GLY A 226 -20.87 28.20 2.26
CA GLY A 226 -20.90 26.88 1.61
C GLY A 226 -19.54 26.45 1.06
N GLY A 227 -19.53 25.45 0.16
CA GLY A 227 -18.30 24.92 -0.44
C GLY A 227 -17.59 23.89 0.45
N GLU A 228 -18.35 23.22 1.31
CA GLU A 228 -17.86 22.18 2.19
C GLU A 228 -17.24 21.04 1.38
N SER A 229 -16.09 20.56 1.85
CA SER A 229 -15.49 19.35 1.29
C SER A 229 -16.33 18.12 1.69
N ILE A 230 -16.72 17.33 0.69
CA ILE A 230 -17.42 16.07 0.89
C ILE A 230 -16.45 14.92 0.56
N LEU A 231 -16.32 13.97 1.49
CA LEU A 231 -15.56 12.75 1.29
C LEU A 231 -16.53 11.57 1.26
N ILE A 232 -16.25 10.61 0.39
CA ILE A 232 -17.06 9.40 0.23
C ILE A 232 -16.11 8.19 0.16
N ASP A 233 -16.37 7.19 0.98
CA ASP A 233 -15.65 5.91 0.90
C ASP A 233 -16.19 5.07 -0.27
N GLY A 234 -15.44 5.09 -1.39
CA GLY A 234 -15.76 4.28 -2.56
C GLY A 234 -15.75 2.77 -2.27
N PHE A 235 -14.94 2.30 -1.32
CA PHE A 235 -14.90 0.88 -0.96
C PHE A 235 -16.12 0.47 -0.15
N LYS A 236 -16.61 1.33 0.76
CA LYS A 236 -17.89 1.12 1.45
C LYS A 236 -19.05 1.05 0.45
N ILE A 237 -19.08 1.94 -0.54
CA ILE A 237 -20.09 1.89 -1.62
C ILE A 237 -20.03 0.56 -2.37
N VAL A 238 -18.84 0.08 -2.71
CA VAL A 238 -18.67 -1.20 -3.41
C VAL A 238 -19.18 -2.38 -2.58
N GLN A 239 -18.98 -2.38 -1.24
CA GLN A 239 -19.58 -3.42 -0.37
C GLN A 239 -21.11 -3.37 -0.42
N ILE A 240 -21.70 -2.18 -0.27
CA ILE A 240 -23.16 -2.00 -0.33
C ILE A 240 -23.68 -2.47 -1.69
N LEU A 241 -23.05 -2.07 -2.80
CA LEU A 241 -23.45 -2.50 -4.14
C LEU A 241 -23.36 -4.02 -4.30
N LYS A 242 -22.32 -4.66 -3.79
CA LYS A 242 -22.16 -6.13 -3.85
C LYS A 242 -23.27 -6.84 -3.09
N GLU A 243 -23.75 -6.28 -1.98
CA GLU A 243 -24.85 -6.84 -1.16
C GLU A 243 -26.22 -6.59 -1.79
N GLU A 244 -26.47 -5.37 -2.29
CA GLU A 244 -27.78 -4.94 -2.79
C GLU A 244 -28.05 -5.35 -4.24
N ASP A 245 -27.03 -5.29 -5.11
CA ASP A 245 -27.11 -5.66 -6.53
C ASP A 245 -25.81 -6.35 -7.01
N PRO A 246 -25.67 -7.66 -6.74
CA PRO A 246 -24.50 -8.44 -7.15
C PRO A 246 -24.25 -8.43 -8.67
N GLU A 247 -25.29 -8.30 -9.49
CA GLU A 247 -25.15 -8.25 -10.95
C GLU A 247 -24.60 -6.90 -11.41
N ALA A 248 -25.03 -5.79 -10.83
CA ALA A 248 -24.43 -4.48 -11.07
C ALA A 248 -22.97 -4.44 -10.60
N PHE A 249 -22.65 -4.99 -9.43
CA PHE A 249 -21.27 -5.14 -8.97
C PHE A 249 -20.43 -5.95 -9.96
N ARG A 250 -20.95 -7.08 -10.44
CA ARG A 250 -20.28 -7.92 -11.44
C ARG A 250 -20.03 -7.15 -12.74
N LEU A 251 -21.05 -6.44 -13.25
CA LEU A 251 -20.93 -5.66 -14.48
C LEU A 251 -19.90 -4.53 -14.35
N LEU A 252 -19.90 -3.76 -13.25
CA LEU A 252 -18.96 -2.66 -13.07
C LEU A 252 -17.53 -3.13 -12.78
N SER A 253 -17.35 -4.34 -12.23
CA SER A 253 -16.03 -4.90 -11.95
C SER A 253 -15.40 -5.68 -13.13
N GLU A 254 -16.19 -6.07 -14.14
CA GLU A 254 -15.71 -6.89 -15.27
C GLU A 254 -15.54 -6.11 -16.58
N TYR A 255 -16.20 -4.96 -16.72
CA TYR A 255 -16.22 -4.21 -17.97
C TYR A 255 -15.53 -2.84 -17.82
N CYS A 256 -14.51 -2.58 -18.65
CA CYS A 256 -13.77 -1.33 -18.61
C CYS A 256 -14.57 -0.16 -19.18
N ALA A 257 -14.69 0.92 -18.41
CA ALA A 257 -15.13 2.22 -18.91
C ALA A 257 -14.03 2.89 -19.77
N ARG A 258 -14.42 3.96 -20.48
CA ARG A 258 -13.50 4.83 -21.22
C ARG A 258 -13.55 6.23 -20.62
N PHE A 259 -12.38 6.84 -20.45
CA PHE A 259 -12.22 8.19 -19.92
C PHE A 259 -11.39 9.01 -20.91
N GLU A 260 -11.76 10.27 -21.10
CA GLU A 260 -11.06 11.18 -22.01
C GLU A 260 -11.01 12.59 -21.39
N PHE A 261 -9.88 13.27 -21.56
CA PHE A 261 -9.75 14.69 -21.31
C PHE A 261 -8.94 15.34 -22.43
N THR A 262 -9.53 16.35 -23.06
CA THR A 262 -8.90 17.10 -24.16
C THR A 262 -8.84 18.58 -23.80
N GLY A 263 -7.66 19.04 -23.34
CA GLY A 263 -7.41 20.44 -23.00
C GLY A 263 -7.07 21.30 -24.24
N LYS A 264 -7.28 22.63 -24.14
CA LYS A 264 -6.74 23.58 -25.14
C LYS A 264 -5.21 23.67 -24.99
N LYS A 265 -4.45 23.61 -26.10
CA LYS A 265 -2.98 23.76 -26.11
C LYS A 265 -2.57 25.05 -25.40
N ARG A 266 -1.96 24.97 -24.21
CA ARG A 266 -1.19 26.08 -23.64
C ARG A 266 0.03 26.29 -24.53
N SER A 267 0.14 27.46 -25.17
CA SER A 267 1.39 27.90 -25.77
C SER A 267 2.42 28.02 -24.64
N LEU A 268 3.39 27.11 -24.59
CA LEU A 268 4.53 27.23 -23.69
C LEU A 268 5.20 28.60 -23.93
N PRO A 269 5.55 29.37 -22.89
CA PRO A 269 6.38 30.55 -23.09
C PRO A 269 7.69 30.10 -23.75
N LYS A 270 8.06 30.77 -24.85
CA LYS A 270 9.36 30.57 -25.48
C LYS A 270 10.44 30.89 -24.44
N LYS A 271 11.40 29.97 -24.31
CA LYS A 271 12.62 30.14 -23.49
C LYS A 271 13.35 31.42 -23.85
#